data_AF-A0AAW6PP91-F1
#
_entry.id   AF-A0AAW6PP91-F1
#
_cell.length_a   1.000
_cell.length_b   1.000
_cell.length_c   1.000
_cell.angle_alpha   90.00
_cell.angle_beta   90.00
_cell.angle_gamma   90.00
#
_symmetry.space_group_name_H-M   'P 1'
#
loop_
_entity.id
_entity.type
_entity.pdbx_description
1 polymer ?
#
loop_
_entity_poly.entity_id
_entity_poly.type
_entity_poly.pdbx_seq_one_letter_code
_entity_poly.pdbx_strand_id
1 'polypeptide(L)' 'MNHDRLNISPDDAITDAAAHWCMRLHADDCTASEREAFARWLAADPRHAEEYQAMLEIWQTA' A
#
# COMPACT_ATOMS: atom_id res chain seq x y z
N MET A 1 -9.30 29.67 -10.35
CA MET A 1 -10.02 28.39 -10.21
C MET A 1 -9.32 27.64 -9.09
N ASN A 2 -9.98 27.54 -7.94
CA ASN A 2 -9.41 27.08 -6.67
C ASN A 2 -8.95 25.63 -6.78
N HIS A 3 -7.66 25.41 -6.52
CA HIS A 3 -7.14 24.10 -6.12
C HIS A 3 -7.59 23.89 -4.67
N ASP A 4 -8.79 23.33 -4.52
CA ASP A 4 -9.32 22.89 -3.23
C ASP A 4 -8.39 21.78 -2.71
N ARG A 5 -7.48 22.22 -1.85
CA ARG A 5 -6.61 21.49 -0.93
C ARG A 5 -6.99 20.02 -0.74
N LEU A 6 -6.43 19.15 -1.60
CA LEU A 6 -6.02 17.77 -1.30
C LEU A 6 -6.83 17.09 -0.18
N ASN A 7 -8.11 16.80 -0.41
CA ASN A 7 -8.81 15.83 0.43
C ASN A 7 -8.27 14.46 0.02
N ILE A 8 -7.16 14.05 0.66
CA ILE A 8 -6.63 12.68 0.57
C ILE A 8 -7.82 11.77 0.88
N SER A 9 -8.38 11.18 -0.17
CA SER A 9 -9.49 10.26 0.04
C SER A 9 -8.91 9.03 0.74
N PRO A 10 -9.71 8.31 1.52
CA PRO A 10 -9.25 7.05 2.10
C PRO A 10 -8.62 6.16 1.02
N ASP A 11 -9.20 6.08 -0.18
CA ASP A 11 -8.60 5.40 -1.35
C ASP A 11 -7.20 5.89 -1.74
N ASP A 12 -6.92 7.19 -1.76
CA ASP A 12 -5.58 7.71 -2.05
C ASP A 12 -4.57 7.28 -0.99
N ALA A 13 -4.98 7.28 0.29
CA ALA A 13 -4.12 6.83 1.39
C ALA A 13 -3.85 5.32 1.32
N ILE A 14 -4.83 4.53 0.89
CA ILE A 14 -4.69 3.08 0.69
C ILE A 14 -3.74 2.78 -0.46
N THR A 15 -3.91 3.50 -1.58
CA THR A 15 -3.07 3.36 -2.78
C THR A 15 -1.62 3.73 -2.48
N ASP A 16 -1.38 4.84 -1.78
CA ASP A 16 -0.04 5.26 -1.35
C ASP A 16 0.61 4.23 -0.42
N ALA A 17 -0.15 3.72 0.56
CA ALA A 17 0.34 2.70 1.48
C ALA A 17 0.65 1.37 0.75
N ALA A 18 -0.19 0.94 -0.19
CA ALA A 18 0.05 -0.25 -1.01
C ALA A 18 1.35 -0.11 -1.82
N ALA A 19 1.57 1.03 -2.47
CA ALA A 19 2.79 1.33 -3.22
C ALA A 19 4.03 1.30 -2.31
N HIS A 20 3.94 1.90 -1.12
CA HIS A 20 5.00 1.88 -0.12
C HIS A 20 5.38 0.43 0.27
N TRP A 21 4.38 -0.41 0.53
CA TRP A 21 4.59 -1.81 0.91
C TRP A 21 5.16 -2.64 -0.24
N CYS A 22 4.74 -2.40 -1.49
CA CYS A 22 5.37 -3.02 -2.66
C CYS A 22 6.87 -2.77 -2.68
N MET A 23 7.31 -1.51 -2.52
CA MET A 23 8.73 -1.16 -2.48
C MET A 23 9.46 -1.79 -1.28
N ARG A 24 8.88 -1.76 -0.08
CA ARG A 24 9.52 -2.35 1.12
C ARG A 24 9.63 -3.86 1.07
N LEU A 25 8.62 -4.56 0.54
CA LEU A 25 8.64 -6.03 0.43
C LEU A 25 9.60 -6.52 -0.67
N HIS A 26 9.88 -5.71 -1.68
CA HIS A 26 10.90 -6.01 -2.70
C HIS A 26 12.31 -5.55 -2.29
N ALA A 27 12.45 -4.83 -1.18
CA ALA A 27 13.76 -4.49 -0.63
C ALA A 27 14.35 -5.71 0.09
N ASP A 28 15.63 -6.02 -0.20
CA ASP A 28 16.36 -7.14 0.41
C ASP A 28 16.52 -6.98 1.94
N ASP A 29 16.51 -5.74 2.43
CA ASP A 29 16.63 -5.40 3.85
C ASP A 29 15.28 -5.38 4.59
N CYS A 30 14.22 -6.00 4.03
CA CYS A 30 12.91 -6.03 4.69
C CYS A 30 12.99 -6.80 6.01
N THR A 31 12.73 -6.09 7.12
CA THR A 31 12.81 -6.64 8.47
C THR A 31 11.53 -7.33 8.93
N ALA A 32 11.62 -8.16 9.98
CA ALA A 32 10.45 -8.81 10.58
C ALA A 32 9.41 -7.78 11.09
N SER A 33 9.86 -6.67 11.65
CA SER A 33 9.01 -5.59 12.15
C SER A 33 8.14 -4.96 11.04
N GLU A 34 8.69 -4.84 9.82
CA GLU A 34 7.95 -4.32 8.67
C GLU A 34 6.91 -5.32 8.17
N ARG A 35 7.26 -6.61 8.13
CA ARG A 35 6.30 -7.67 7.78
C ARG A 35 5.12 -7.69 8.76
N GLU A 36 5.38 -7.49 10.05
CA GLU A 36 4.31 -7.36 11.05
C GLU A 36 3.47 -6.09 10.85
N ALA A 37 4.10 -4.95 10.53
CA ALA A 37 3.38 -3.71 10.25
C ALA A 37 2.52 -3.82 8.98
N PHE A 38 3.02 -4.48 7.94
CA PHE A 38 2.27 -4.80 6.73
C PHE A 38 1.08 -5.72 7.03
N ALA A 39 1.28 -6.78 7.81
CA ALA A 39 0.19 -7.67 8.22
C ALA A 39 -0.90 -6.93 9.01
N ARG A 40 -0.51 -5.99 9.90
CA ARG A 40 -1.45 -5.13 10.63
C ARG A 40 -2.20 -4.18 9.71
N TRP A 41 -1.50 -3.61 8.72
CA TRP A 41 -2.12 -2.74 7.72
C TRP A 41 -3.15 -3.52 6.88
N LEU A 42 -2.79 -4.69 6.35
CA LEU A 42 -3.72 -5.57 5.63
C LEU A 42 -4.93 -6.00 6.50
N ALA A 43 -4.72 -6.26 7.79
CA ALA A 43 -5.78 -6.65 8.70
C ALA A 43 -6.67 -5.48 9.16
N ALA A 44 -6.25 -4.23 8.95
CA ALA A 44 -7.03 -3.06 9.34
C ALA A 44 -8.28 -2.90 8.47
N ASP A 45 -8.14 -3.10 7.15
CA ASP A 45 -9.23 -2.94 6.19
C ASP A 45 -9.12 -3.96 5.05
N PRO A 46 -10.24 -4.63 4.67
CA PRO A 46 -10.23 -5.57 3.55
C PRO A 46 -9.86 -4.90 2.22
N ARG A 47 -10.13 -3.59 2.07
CA ARG A 47 -9.75 -2.79 0.89
C ARG A 47 -8.24 -2.71 0.70
N HIS A 48 -7.46 -2.70 1.79
CA HIS A 48 -6.00 -2.71 1.73
C HIS A 48 -5.47 -3.95 1.02
N ALA A 49 -6.10 -5.11 1.27
CA ALA A 49 -5.73 -6.36 0.64
C ALA A 49 -6.08 -6.38 -0.85
N GLU A 50 -7.25 -5.86 -1.23
CA GLU A 50 -7.64 -5.75 -2.64
C GLU A 50 -6.70 -4.84 -3.44
N GLU A 51 -6.42 -3.63 -2.93
CA GLU A 51 -5.56 -2.66 -3.61
C GLU A 51 -4.11 -3.14 -3.69
N TYR A 52 -3.59 -3.71 -2.60
CA TYR A 52 -2.24 -4.28 -2.58
C TYR A 52 -2.11 -5.46 -3.54
N GLN A 53 -3.11 -6.35 -3.60
CA GLN A 53 -3.10 -7.48 -4.52
C GLN A 53 -3.13 -6.99 -5.98
N ALA A 54 -3.97 -6.02 -6.33
CA ALA A 54 -4.01 -5.45 -7.66
C ALA A 54 -2.66 -4.83 -8.08
N MET A 55 -2.02 -4.08 -7.17
CA MET A 55 -0.68 -3.53 -7.42
C MET A 55 0.39 -4.63 -7.56
N LEU A 56 0.31 -5.69 -6.74
CA LEU A 56 1.23 -6.81 -6.80
C LEU A 56 1.10 -7.58 -8.11
N GLU A 57 -0.12 -7.82 -8.60
CA GLU A 57 -0.36 -8.47 -9.90
C GLU A 57 0.31 -7.71 -11.05
N ILE A 58 0.25 -6.37 -11.04
CA ILE A 58 0.92 -5.53 -12.03
C ILE A 58 2.45 -5.66 -11.90
N TRP A 59 2.99 -5.61 -10.69
CA TRP A 59 4.43 -5.74 -10.43
C TRP A 59 5.00 -7.12 -10.76
N GLN A 60 4.24 -8.20 -10.52
CA GLN A 60 4.67 -9.58 -10.81
C GLN A 60 4.58 -9.92 -12.31
N THR A 61 3.75 -9.19 -13.05
CA THR A 61 3.61 -9.37 -14.50
C THR A 61 4.67 -8.58 -15.31
N ALA A 62 5.30 -7.57 -14.69
CA ALA A 62 6.31 -6.71 -15.31
C ALA A 62 7.70 -7.36 -15.37
#